data_AF-A0A6B3F7M1-F1
#
_entry.id   AF-A0A6B3F7M1-F1
#
_cell.length_a   1.000
_cell.length_b   1.000
_cell.length_c   1.000
_cell.angle_alpha   90.00
_cell.angle_beta   90.00
_cell.angle_gamma   90.00
#
_symmetry.space_group_name_H-M   'P 1'
#
loop_
_entity.id
_entity.type
_entity.pdbx_description
1 polymer ?
#
loop_
_entity_poly.entity_id
_entity_poly.type
_entity_poly.pdbx_seq_one_letter_code
_entity_poly.pdbx_strand_id
1 'polypeptide(L)' 'ERARLVGLVLPELQNPIFPAFAEVIGGTLAQQGLTPVLCTQTKGGVSEADYIELLLQQQVSGVVFAGGAYAQADASHE' A
#
# COMPACT_ATOMS: atom_id res chain seq x y z
N GLU A 1 -15.85 1.16 15.21
CA GLU A 1 -14.65 1.99 15.41
C GLU A 1 -13.60 1.49 14.43
N ARG A 2 -13.02 2.35 13.59
CA ARG A 2 -12.00 1.88 12.61
C ARG A 2 -10.69 1.63 13.34
N ALA A 3 -9.98 0.58 12.95
CA ALA A 3 -8.66 0.32 13.49
C ALA A 3 -7.72 1.47 13.06
N ARG A 4 -6.78 1.87 13.92
CA ARG A 4 -5.74 2.87 13.58
C ARG A 4 -4.69 2.30 12.61
N LEU A 5 -5.12 1.48 11.67
CA LEU A 5 -4.34 0.85 10.64
C LEU A 5 -4.48 1.63 9.34
N VAL A 6 -3.40 1.77 8.59
CA VAL A 6 -3.41 2.31 7.23
C VAL A 6 -2.69 1.34 6.31
N GLY A 7 -3.37 0.87 5.27
CA GLY A 7 -2.75 0.04 4.25
C GLY A 7 -1.76 0.85 3.43
N LEU A 8 -0.57 0.30 3.17
CA LEU A 8 0.43 0.87 2.29
C LEU A 8 0.74 -0.13 1.17
N VAL A 9 0.19 0.14 -0.02
CA VAL A 9 0.34 -0.69 -1.21
C VAL A 9 1.53 -0.20 -2.03
N LEU A 10 2.46 -1.11 -2.32
CA LEU A 10 3.69 -0.87 -3.07
C LEU A 10 3.88 -1.95 -4.15
N PRO A 11 4.50 -1.62 -5.30
CA PRO A 11 4.83 -2.60 -6.33
C PRO A 11 5.82 -3.66 -5.82
N GLU A 12 7.10 -3.35 -5.64
CA GLU A 12 8.10 -4.32 -5.20
C GLU A 12 9.10 -3.68 -4.23
N LEU A 13 9.88 -4.46 -3.51
CA LEU A 13 10.93 -3.93 -2.63
C LEU A 13 12.34 -4.08 -3.22
N GLN A 14 12.47 -4.72 -4.39
CA GLN A 14 13.75 -4.88 -5.08
C GLN A 14 14.22 -3.55 -5.70
N ASN A 15 13.29 -2.76 -6.23
CA ASN A 15 13.57 -1.40 -6.66
C ASN A 15 13.70 -0.49 -5.41
N PRO A 16 14.85 0.15 -5.17
CA PRO A 16 15.12 0.89 -3.94
C PRO A 16 14.23 2.11 -3.71
N ILE A 17 13.52 2.59 -4.75
CA ILE A 17 12.58 3.71 -4.64
C ILE A 17 11.42 3.37 -3.69
N PHE A 18 10.87 2.16 -3.75
CA PHE A 18 9.68 1.81 -2.96
C PHE A 18 9.96 1.56 -1.47
N PRO A 19 11.05 0.87 -1.07
CA PRO A 19 11.45 0.83 0.33
C PRO A 19 11.67 2.22 0.92
N ALA A 20 12.27 3.16 0.17
CA ALA A 20 12.46 4.53 0.63
C ALA A 20 11.11 5.24 0.87
N PHE A 21 10.12 5.04 -0.01
CA PHE A 21 8.76 5.52 0.23
C PHE A 21 8.13 4.85 1.46
N ALA A 22 8.30 3.53 1.62
CA ALA A 22 7.77 2.79 2.76
C ALA A 22 8.28 3.34 4.10
N GLU A 23 9.57 3.66 4.15
CA GLU A 23 10.22 4.23 5.33
C GLU A 23 9.63 5.60 5.69
N VAL A 24 9.56 6.53 4.74
CA VAL A 24 9.08 7.90 4.97
C VAL A 24 7.59 7.91 5.33
N ILE A 25 6.78 7.17 4.58
CA ILE A 25 5.32 7.10 4.80
C ILE A 25 5.04 6.39 6.12
N GLY A 26 5.68 5.25 6.36
CA GLY A 26 5.52 4.47 7.60
C GLY A 26 5.92 5.27 8.84
N GLY A 27 7.04 5.98 8.76
CA GLY A 27 7.49 6.88 9.83
C GLY A 27 6.50 8.01 10.11
N THR A 28 5.93 8.61 9.06
CA THR A 28 4.92 9.68 9.18
C THR A 28 3.63 9.17 9.81
N LEU A 29 3.15 8.00 9.39
CA LEU A 29 1.96 7.36 9.96
C LEU A 29 2.16 7.03 11.46
N ALA A 30 3.33 6.48 11.81
CA ALA A 30 3.66 6.17 13.19
C ALA A 30 3.66 7.42 14.09
N GLN A 31 4.20 8.54 13.60
CA GLN A 31 4.16 9.82 14.32
C GLN A 31 2.74 10.34 14.56
N GLN A 32 1.79 9.97 13.70
CA GLN A 32 0.37 10.31 13.85
C GLN A 32 -0.42 9.28 14.68
N GLY A 33 0.25 8.27 15.25
CA GLY A 33 -0.41 7.20 16.01
C GLY A 33 -1.16 6.19 15.15
N LEU A 34 -0.84 6.14 13.86
CA LEU A 34 -1.35 5.17 12.89
C LEU A 34 -0.31 4.07 12.67
N THR A 35 -0.77 2.84 12.46
CA THR A 35 0.08 1.68 12.17
C THR A 35 0.03 1.35 10.68
N PRO A 36 1.15 1.42 9.96
CA PRO A 36 1.19 1.02 8.56
C PRO A 36 1.08 -0.51 8.42
N VAL A 37 0.26 -0.97 7.48
CA VAL A 37 0.17 -2.37 7.05
C VAL A 37 0.75 -2.46 5.64
N LEU A 38 1.92 -3.07 5.52
CA LEU A 38 2.65 -3.13 4.26
C LEU A 38 2.06 -4.21 3.33
N CYS A 39 1.75 -3.84 2.10
CA CYS A 39 1.23 -4.72 1.05
C CYS A 39 2.12 -4.58 -0.19
N THR A 40 2.86 -5.64 -0.56
CA THR A 40 3.79 -5.61 -1.70
C THR A 40 3.33 -6.54 -2.81
N GLN A 41 3.39 -6.09 -4.06
CA GLN A 41 3.05 -6.89 -5.25
C GLN A 41 4.24 -7.74 -5.68
N THR A 42 4.33 -8.96 -5.17
CA THR A 42 5.27 -9.94 -5.73
C THR A 42 4.68 -10.55 -7.00
N LYS A 43 5.51 -10.76 -8.04
CA LYS A 43 5.07 -11.49 -9.25
C LYS A 43 4.57 -12.89 -8.86
N GLY A 44 3.31 -13.19 -9.18
CA GLY A 44 2.66 -14.45 -8.81
C GLY A 44 2.15 -14.51 -7.36
N GLY A 45 2.20 -13.40 -6.63
CA GLY A 45 1.64 -13.25 -5.29
C GLY A 45 0.17 -12.83 -5.28
N VAL A 46 -0.24 -12.24 -4.17
CA VAL A 46 -1.59 -11.73 -3.92
C VAL A 46 -1.86 -10.53 -4.84
N SER A 47 -3.03 -10.48 -5.49
CA SER A 47 -3.36 -9.36 -6.37
C SER A 47 -3.64 -8.09 -5.57
N GLU A 48 -3.60 -6.94 -6.23
CA GLU A 48 -3.94 -5.66 -5.59
C GLU A 48 -5.36 -5.68 -5.02
N ALA A 49 -6.32 -6.27 -5.73
CA ALA A 49 -7.71 -6.39 -5.30
C ALA A 49 -7.83 -7.22 -4.01
N ASP A 50 -7.11 -8.34 -3.93
CA ASP A 50 -7.12 -9.21 -2.74
C ASP A 50 -6.54 -8.48 -1.52
N TYR A 51 -5.52 -7.63 -1.71
CA TYR A 51 -5.02 -6.78 -0.62
C TYR A 51 -6.06 -5.78 -0.15
N ILE A 52 -6.84 -5.18 -1.06
CA ILE A 52 -7.92 -4.27 -0.69
C ILE A 52 -9.01 -5.00 0.09
N GLU A 53 -9.39 -6.20 -0.33
CA GLU A 53 -10.34 -7.03 0.44
C GLU A 53 -9.83 -7.31 1.85
N LEU A 54 -8.56 -7.70 1.98
CA LEU A 54 -7.94 -7.95 3.28
C LEU A 54 -7.91 -6.69 4.17
N LEU A 55 -7.55 -5.54 3.60
CA LEU A 55 -7.53 -4.27 4.32
C LEU A 55 -8.94 -3.84 4.76
N LEU A 56 -9.95 -4.06 3.92
CA LEU A 56 -11.36 -3.81 4.28
C LEU A 56 -11.81 -4.73 5.41
N GLN A 57 -11.44 -6.01 5.38
CA GLN A 57 -11.72 -6.96 6.47
C GLN A 57 -11.05 -6.53 7.79
N GLN A 58 -9.84 -5.95 7.73
CA GLN A 58 -9.14 -5.41 8.89
C GLN A 58 -9.67 -4.03 9.36
N GLN A 59 -10.71 -3.49 8.71
CA GLN A 59 -11.33 -2.20 9.07
C GLN A 59 -10.31 -1.05 9.15
N VAL A 60 -9.39 -0.99 8.18
CA VAL A 60 -8.37 0.06 8.12
C VAL A 60 -9.02 1.45 8.04
N SER A 61 -8.32 2.44 8.58
CA SER A 61 -8.72 3.84 8.54
C SER A 61 -8.55 4.45 7.14
N GLY A 62 -7.64 3.92 6.33
CA GLY A 62 -7.39 4.34 4.96
C GLY A 62 -6.34 3.47 4.25
N VAL A 63 -6.08 3.77 2.98
CA VAL A 63 -5.10 3.09 2.14
C VAL A 63 -4.29 4.12 1.35
N VAL A 64 -2.98 3.94 1.27
CA VAL A 64 -2.03 4.72 0.48
C VAL A 64 -1.47 3.81 -0.61
N PHE A 65 -1.51 4.27 -1.86
CA PHE A 65 -0.92 3.58 -3.01
C PHE A 65 0.30 4.37 -3.48
N ALA A 66 1.48 3.77 -3.40
CA ALA A 66 2.72 4.36 -3.89
C ALA A 66 3.22 3.56 -5.12
N GLY A 67 2.45 3.69 -6.19
CA GLY A 67 2.51 2.83 -7.38
C GLY A 67 1.47 1.69 -7.31
N GLY A 68 1.07 1.17 -8.47
CA GLY A 68 0.05 0.12 -8.59
C GLY A 68 -0.70 0.19 -9.91
N ALA A 69 -1.53 -0.81 -10.20
CA ALA A 69 -2.28 -0.87 -11.45
C ALA A 69 -3.23 0.33 -11.63
N TYR A 70 -3.79 0.87 -10.53
CA TYR A 70 -4.63 2.07 -10.58
C TYR A 70 -3.88 3.32 -11.02
N ALA A 71 -2.57 3.44 -10.77
CA ALA A 71 -1.79 4.57 -11.27
C ALA A 71 -1.59 4.51 -12.80
N GLN A 72 -1.85 3.35 -13.42
CA GLN A 72 -1.81 3.13 -14.86
C GLN A 72 -3.20 2.97 -15.49
N ALA A 73 -4.30 3.09 -14.73
CA ALA A 73 -5.65 2.96 -15.27
C ALA A 73 -5.93 3.98 -16.39
N ASP A 74 -5.33 5.18 -16.29
CA ASP A 74 -5.39 6.22 -17.32
C ASP A 74 -4.12 6.30 -18.18
N ALA A 75 -3.18 5.35 -18.07
CA ALA A 75 -1.97 5.36 -18.89
C ALA A 75 -2.32 5.03 -20.34
N SER A 76 -1.79 5.82 -21.28
CA SER A 76 -1.95 5.58 -22.72
C SER A 76 -1.38 4.21 -23.11
N HIS A 77 -2.17 3.41 -23.83
CA HIS A 77 -1.78 2.08 -24.33
C HIS A 77 -0.82 2.09 -25.54
N GLU A 78 -0.11 3.20 -25.82
CA GLU A 78 0.82 3.27 -26.96
C GLU A 78 2.06 2.40 -26.79
#